data_AF-A0A9P6TVL7-F1
#
_entry.id   AF-A0A9P6TVL7-F1
#
_cell.length_a   1.000
_cell.length_b   1.000
_cell.length_c   1.000
_cell.angle_alpha   90.00
_cell.angle_beta   90.00
_cell.angle_gamma   90.00
#
_symmetry.space_group_name_H-M   'P 1'
#
loop_
_entity.id
_entity.type
_entity.pdbx_description
1 polymer ?
#
loop_
_entity_poly.entity_id
_entity_poly.type
_entity_poly.pdbx_seq_one_letter_code
_entity_poly.pdbx_strand_id
1 'polypeptide(L)'
;MNLDHIHRYLPIGNPDQFSPTDHVLIATPLMDAASYLDNYFRKLAEIEYPKQLISLGFLVSTATTEDEQVDPTLAVLQSHVSDLNIVAPNCFYIEAGWFTSYDRDHPTYRLSMADMDQTSKNLVPLDGVGGTFTLVKASVHRAGVNFPSIPVDHEIETEGLAKWAKREGFGVFGAPHLVVRHA
;
A
#
# COMPACT_ATOMS: atom_id res chain seq x y z
N MET A 1 -21.22 -23.33 6.72
CA MET A 1 -19.74 -23.32 6.83
C MET A 1 -19.42 -22.72 8.19
N ASN A 2 -18.77 -23.46 9.08
CA ASN A 2 -18.54 -23.06 10.48
C ASN A 2 -17.48 -21.94 10.55
N LEU A 3 -17.81 -20.80 11.14
CA LEU A 3 -16.94 -19.60 11.27
C LEU A 3 -16.11 -19.59 12.57
N ASP A 4 -16.24 -20.61 13.44
CA ASP A 4 -15.47 -20.75 14.69
C ASP A 4 -13.95 -20.97 14.48
N HIS A 5 -13.49 -21.00 13.22
CA HIS A 5 -12.08 -21.15 12.85
C HIS A 5 -11.39 -19.84 12.41
N ILE A 6 -12.10 -18.70 12.37
CA ILE A 6 -11.51 -17.41 11.93
C ILE A 6 -10.68 -16.71 13.03
N HIS A 7 -10.51 -17.33 14.20
CA HIS A 7 -9.74 -16.75 15.31
C HIS A 7 -8.30 -17.26 15.49
N ARG A 8 -7.59 -17.76 14.46
CA ARG A 8 -6.22 -18.31 14.66
C ARG A 8 -5.11 -18.01 13.65
N TYR A 9 -5.30 -17.09 12.71
CA TYR A 9 -4.22 -16.72 11.79
C TYR A 9 -4.27 -15.20 11.59
N LEU A 10 -3.37 -14.43 12.20
CA LEU A 10 -1.99 -14.28 11.74
C LEU A 10 -0.96 -14.25 12.87
N PRO A 11 -0.10 -15.25 12.98
CA PRO A 11 1.30 -14.99 13.26
C PRO A 11 1.96 -14.70 11.90
N ILE A 12 2.53 -13.49 11.73
CA ILE A 12 3.49 -13.24 10.65
C ILE A 12 4.69 -14.14 10.96
N GLY A 13 4.69 -15.37 10.43
CA GLY A 13 5.63 -16.43 10.82
C GLY A 13 5.48 -16.86 12.29
N ASN A 14 5.95 -18.06 12.65
CA ASN A 14 6.20 -18.33 14.06
C ASN A 14 7.32 -17.37 14.51
N PRO A 15 7.12 -16.50 15.52
CA PRO A 15 8.16 -15.59 15.99
C PRO A 15 9.44 -16.33 16.48
N ASP A 16 9.31 -17.61 16.78
CA ASP A 16 10.42 -18.50 17.16
C ASP A 16 11.09 -19.20 15.94
N GLN A 17 10.55 -19.04 14.73
CA GLN A 17 11.11 -19.53 13.46
C GLN A 17 11.87 -18.42 12.71
N PHE A 18 12.71 -17.69 13.42
CA PHE A 18 13.70 -16.83 12.77
C PHE A 18 14.89 -17.69 12.34
N SER A 19 15.08 -17.88 11.03
CA SER A 19 16.35 -18.42 10.54
C SER A 19 17.33 -17.26 10.37
N PRO A 20 18.48 -17.25 11.06
CA PRO A 20 19.51 -16.21 10.91
C PRO A 20 20.14 -16.14 9.50
N THR A 21 19.65 -16.95 8.56
CA THR A 21 20.13 -17.09 7.19
C THR A 21 19.14 -16.61 6.15
N ASP A 22 17.96 -16.12 6.53
CA ASP A 22 16.94 -15.71 5.57
C ASP A 22 17.35 -14.45 4.81
N HIS A 23 17.05 -14.38 3.52
CA HIS A 23 17.22 -13.13 2.78
C HIS A 23 16.03 -12.21 3.05
N VAL A 24 16.33 -10.97 3.45
CA VAL A 24 15.31 -9.97 3.79
C VAL A 24 15.35 -8.84 2.75
N LEU A 25 14.18 -8.47 2.25
CA LEU A 25 13.99 -7.26 1.44
C LEU A 25 13.41 -6.15 2.32
N ILE A 26 14.10 -5.02 2.40
CA ILE A 26 13.54 -3.78 2.93
C ILE A 26 12.99 -3.00 1.74
N ALA A 27 11.66 -3.06 1.57
CA ALA A 27 10.96 -2.30 0.55
C ALA A 27 10.48 -0.96 1.13
N THR A 28 10.90 0.15 0.54
CA THR A 28 10.61 1.51 1.06
C THR A 28 10.02 2.38 -0.06
N PRO A 29 8.72 2.70 0.00
CA PRO A 29 8.16 3.73 -0.86
C PRO A 29 8.64 5.11 -0.40
N LEU A 30 8.99 5.97 -1.35
CA LEU A 30 9.55 7.30 -1.13
C LEU A 30 8.83 8.32 -2.01
N MET A 31 8.39 9.42 -1.40
CA MET A 31 7.83 10.61 -2.04
C MET A 31 8.15 11.79 -1.13
N ASP A 32 8.75 12.86 -1.65
CA ASP A 32 9.22 14.03 -0.89
C ASP A 32 10.04 13.65 0.36
N ALA A 33 10.92 12.66 0.20
CA ALA A 33 11.63 12.00 1.29
C ALA A 33 13.09 12.42 1.44
N ALA A 34 13.62 13.28 0.57
CA ALA A 34 15.03 13.64 0.50
C ALA A 34 15.64 14.02 1.86
N SER A 35 14.94 14.83 2.65
CA SER A 35 15.41 15.30 3.96
C SER A 35 15.50 14.20 5.03
N TYR A 36 14.92 13.03 4.80
CA TYR A 36 14.91 11.90 5.72
C TYR A 36 15.94 10.82 5.38
N LEU A 37 16.53 10.86 4.18
CA LEU A 37 17.40 9.80 3.68
C LEU A 37 18.69 9.66 4.48
N ASP A 38 19.30 10.76 4.93
CA ASP A 38 20.48 10.73 5.81
C ASP A 38 20.24 9.87 7.06
N ASN A 39 19.11 10.12 7.72
CA ASN A 39 18.74 9.40 8.93
C ASN A 39 18.36 7.95 8.64
N TYR A 40 17.66 7.70 7.54
CA TYR A 40 17.28 6.37 7.09
C TYR A 40 18.51 5.48 6.87
N PHE A 41 19.51 5.96 6.13
CA PHE A 41 20.73 5.17 5.86
C PHE A 41 21.62 5.00 7.09
N ARG A 42 21.69 5.99 7.97
CA ARG A 42 22.34 5.83 9.29
C ARG A 42 21.68 4.71 10.09
N LYS A 43 20.35 4.63 10.08
CA LYS A 43 19.60 3.55 10.77
C LYS A 43 19.82 2.19 10.11
N LEU A 44 19.85 2.12 8.78
CA LEU A 44 20.21 0.89 8.09
C LEU A 44 21.62 0.40 8.46
N ALA A 45 22.58 1.30 8.65
CA ALA A 45 23.93 0.94 9.09
C ALA A 45 23.92 0.34 10.52
N GLU A 46 23.09 0.87 11.42
CA GLU A 46 22.95 0.41 12.81
C GLU A 46 22.28 -0.97 12.97
N ILE A 47 21.60 -1.51 11.94
CA ILE A 47 20.91 -2.82 12.03
C ILE A 47 21.92 -3.96 12.25
N GLU A 48 21.64 -4.84 13.22
CA GLU A 48 22.49 -5.99 13.56
C GLU A 48 22.37 -7.18 12.59
N TYR A 49 21.33 -7.21 11.75
CA TYR A 49 21.12 -8.27 10.76
C TYR A 49 22.27 -8.35 9.73
N PRO A 50 22.72 -9.56 9.32
CA PRO A 50 23.85 -9.70 8.41
C PRO A 50 23.59 -8.99 7.08
N LYS A 51 24.42 -7.98 6.78
CA LYS A 51 24.19 -7.07 5.64
C LYS A 51 24.13 -7.78 4.29
N GLN A 52 24.88 -8.87 4.14
CA GLN A 52 24.89 -9.70 2.93
C GLN A 52 23.55 -10.42 2.65
N LEU A 53 22.67 -10.52 3.65
CA LEU A 53 21.34 -11.10 3.53
C LEU A 53 20.26 -10.03 3.30
N ILE A 54 20.63 -8.74 3.29
CA ILE A 54 19.69 -7.64 3.09
C ILE A 54 19.70 -7.21 1.63
N SER A 55 18.51 -7.06 1.06
CA SER A 55 18.25 -6.37 -0.20
C SER A 55 17.45 -5.10 0.10
N LEU A 56 17.70 -4.03 -0.65
CA LEU A 56 16.97 -2.77 -0.53
C LEU A 56 16.17 -2.54 -1.81
N GLY A 57 14.87 -2.30 -1.68
CA GLY A 57 13.97 -1.99 -2.79
C GLY A 57 13.33 -0.64 -2.56
N PHE A 58 13.56 0.34 -3.43
CA PHE A 58 12.96 1.67 -3.30
C PHE A 58 11.91 1.90 -4.39
N LEU A 59 10.71 2.33 -4.00
CA LEU A 59 9.71 2.79 -4.94
C LEU A 59 9.66 4.31 -4.84
N VAL A 60 10.30 5.01 -5.78
CA VAL A 60 10.48 6.47 -5.71
C VAL A 60 9.49 7.14 -6.63
N SER A 61 8.62 8.00 -6.09
CA SER A 61 7.81 8.86 -6.94
C SER A 61 8.59 10.10 -7.35
N THR A 62 8.64 10.38 -8.66
CA THR A 62 9.25 11.61 -9.21
C THR A 62 8.21 12.70 -9.48
N ALA A 63 7.00 12.55 -8.91
CA ALA A 63 5.89 13.45 -9.09
C ALA A 63 6.20 14.87 -8.58
N THR A 64 6.34 15.82 -9.51
CA THR A 64 6.46 17.25 -9.19
C THR A 64 5.09 17.82 -8.85
N THR A 65 4.92 18.50 -7.71
CA THR A 65 3.72 19.32 -7.45
C THR A 65 3.41 20.24 -8.65
N GLU A 66 2.18 20.77 -8.76
CA GLU A 66 1.73 21.66 -9.85
C GLU A 66 2.71 22.82 -10.15
N ASP A 67 3.61 23.13 -9.21
CA ASP A 67 4.66 24.15 -9.26
C ASP A 67 6.05 23.70 -9.79
N GLU A 68 6.14 22.71 -10.68
CA GLU A 68 7.41 22.30 -11.38
C GLU A 68 8.61 21.96 -10.47
N GLN A 69 8.45 21.88 -9.15
CA GLN A 69 9.54 21.57 -8.24
C GLN A 69 9.82 20.07 -8.32
N VAL A 70 10.96 19.73 -8.92
CA VAL A 70 11.46 18.35 -9.02
C VAL A 70 11.79 17.84 -7.61
N ASP A 71 11.08 16.80 -7.17
CA ASP A 71 11.39 16.10 -5.92
C ASP A 71 12.85 15.59 -5.96
N PRO A 72 13.75 16.10 -5.09
CA PRO A 72 15.16 15.72 -5.11
C PRO A 72 15.41 14.32 -4.51
N THR A 73 14.37 13.64 -4.04
CA THR A 73 14.45 12.33 -3.37
C THR A 73 15.23 11.31 -4.18
N LEU A 74 14.98 11.20 -5.49
CA LEU A 74 15.70 10.25 -6.34
C LEU A 74 17.20 10.58 -6.41
N ALA A 75 17.55 11.85 -6.58
CA ALA A 75 18.94 12.29 -6.68
C ALA A 75 19.72 12.06 -5.37
N VAL A 76 19.10 12.39 -4.23
CA VAL A 76 19.69 12.18 -2.90
C VAL A 76 19.78 10.68 -2.57
N LEU A 77 18.79 9.88 -2.98
CA LEU A 77 18.84 8.43 -2.83
C LEU A 77 20.02 7.84 -3.63
N GLN A 78 20.21 8.27 -4.87
CA GLN A 78 21.30 7.81 -5.73
C GLN A 78 22.68 8.15 -5.15
N SER A 79 22.86 9.31 -4.51
CA SER A 79 24.12 9.65 -3.83
C SER A 79 24.39 8.70 -2.66
N HIS A 80 23.38 8.43 -1.82
CA HIS A 80 23.57 7.51 -0.69
C HIS A 80 23.85 6.08 -1.11
N VAL A 81 23.15 5.57 -2.13
CA VAL A 81 23.38 4.21 -2.64
C VAL A 81 24.79 4.06 -3.21
N SER A 82 25.33 5.12 -3.84
CA SER A 82 26.68 5.12 -4.40
C SER A 82 27.78 5.09 -3.31
N ASP A 83 27.52 5.71 -2.16
CA ASP A 83 28.47 5.79 -1.05
C ASP A 83 28.49 4.53 -0.16
N LEU A 84 27.46 3.68 -0.27
CA LEU A 84 27.35 2.47 0.52
C LEU A 84 28.18 1.35 -0.10
N ASN A 85 29.29 1.02 0.56
CA ASN A 85 30.07 -0.22 0.34
C ASN A 85 29.30 -1.50 0.74
N ILE A 86 27.98 -1.41 0.86
CA ILE A 86 27.03 -2.43 1.25
C ILE A 86 25.94 -2.40 0.18
N VAL A 87 26.02 -3.37 -0.74
CA VAL A 87 24.96 -3.76 -1.70
C VAL A 87 24.95 -3.06 -3.07
N ALA A 88 25.98 -3.30 -3.87
CA ALA A 88 25.77 -3.70 -5.27
C ALA A 88 26.12 -5.20 -5.33
N PRO A 89 25.16 -6.11 -5.58
CA PRO A 89 24.10 -6.00 -6.58
C PRO A 89 22.61 -6.04 -6.09
N ASN A 90 22.30 -5.99 -4.79
CA ASN A 90 20.92 -6.18 -4.28
C ASN A 90 20.15 -4.88 -3.93
N CYS A 91 20.54 -3.74 -4.50
CA CYS A 91 19.79 -2.50 -4.39
C CYS A 91 19.10 -2.24 -5.74
N PHE A 92 17.77 -2.17 -5.74
CA PHE A 92 17.01 -1.77 -6.91
C PHE A 92 16.05 -0.64 -6.55
N TYR A 93 15.85 0.27 -7.48
CA TYR A 93 14.82 1.29 -7.37
C TYR A 93 13.95 1.26 -8.62
N ILE A 94 12.67 1.51 -8.40
CA ILE A 94 11.68 1.65 -9.46
C ILE A 94 11.22 3.10 -9.39
N GLU A 95 11.44 3.84 -10.47
CA GLU A 95 10.84 5.15 -10.66
C GLU A 95 9.35 4.96 -10.92
N ALA A 96 8.55 5.26 -9.91
CA ALA A 96 7.13 5.43 -10.07
C ALA A 96 6.90 6.85 -10.61
N GLY A 97 6.80 6.99 -11.93
CA GLY A 97 6.11 8.16 -12.48
C GLY A 97 4.73 8.30 -11.81
N TRP A 98 4.12 9.48 -11.89
CA TRP A 98 2.71 9.65 -11.51
C TRP A 98 1.90 8.40 -11.90
N PHE A 99 1.05 7.90 -10.99
CA PHE A 99 0.15 6.77 -11.24
C PHE A 99 -0.73 6.92 -12.51
N THR A 100 -0.63 8.04 -13.24
CA THR A 100 -1.23 8.28 -14.56
C THR A 100 -0.83 7.26 -15.62
N SER A 101 0.36 6.65 -15.54
CA SER A 101 0.72 5.56 -16.48
C SER A 101 0.36 4.18 -15.95
N TYR A 102 0.13 3.98 -14.65
CA TYR A 102 -0.28 2.67 -14.11
C TYR A 102 -1.59 2.21 -14.74
N ASP A 103 -2.61 3.07 -14.80
CA ASP A 103 -3.86 2.72 -15.49
C ASP A 103 -3.70 2.60 -17.01
N ARG A 104 -2.64 3.17 -17.61
CA ARG A 104 -2.34 3.06 -19.05
C ARG A 104 -1.61 1.77 -19.40
N ASP A 105 -0.61 1.41 -18.61
CA ASP A 105 0.32 0.30 -18.83
C ASP A 105 -0.19 -0.99 -18.17
N HIS A 106 -0.97 -0.85 -17.10
CA HIS A 106 -1.70 -1.90 -16.40
C HIS A 106 -3.18 -1.52 -16.26
N PRO A 107 -3.92 -1.40 -17.38
CA PRO A 107 -5.33 -1.07 -17.33
C PRO A 107 -6.06 -2.14 -16.51
N THR A 108 -6.54 -1.72 -15.34
CA THR A 108 -7.34 -2.61 -14.47
C THR A 108 -8.74 -2.81 -15.04
N TYR A 109 -9.12 -2.01 -16.05
CA TYR A 109 -10.47 -1.93 -16.64
C TYR A 109 -11.56 -1.77 -15.58
N ARG A 110 -11.21 -1.30 -14.38
CA ARG A 110 -12.13 -1.03 -13.29
C ARG A 110 -12.86 0.27 -13.58
N LEU A 111 -14.16 0.26 -13.37
CA LEU A 111 -14.97 1.48 -13.41
C LEU A 111 -14.84 2.17 -12.06
N SER A 112 -14.22 3.34 -12.03
CA SER A 112 -14.14 4.14 -10.82
C SER A 112 -15.44 4.91 -10.60
N MET A 113 -15.79 5.17 -9.33
CA MET A 113 -16.86 6.13 -9.02
C MET A 113 -16.58 7.51 -9.59
N ALA A 114 -15.31 7.89 -9.76
CA ALA A 114 -14.93 9.17 -10.35
C ALA A 114 -15.31 9.29 -11.84
N ASP A 115 -15.45 8.16 -12.54
CA ASP A 115 -15.82 8.11 -13.96
C ASP A 115 -17.34 8.10 -14.19
N MET A 116 -18.13 7.98 -13.11
CA MET A 116 -19.59 7.92 -13.18
C MET A 116 -20.23 9.31 -13.26
N ASP A 117 -21.53 9.36 -13.58
CA ASP A 117 -22.31 10.59 -13.49
C ASP A 117 -22.38 11.11 -12.03
N GLN A 118 -21.67 12.20 -11.76
CA GLN A 118 -21.59 12.84 -10.46
C GLN A 118 -22.85 13.66 -10.12
N THR A 119 -23.82 13.78 -11.03
CA THR A 119 -25.09 14.50 -10.75
C THR A 119 -26.15 13.58 -10.14
N SER A 120 -26.03 12.28 -10.37
CA SER A 120 -26.98 11.28 -9.91
C SER A 120 -26.88 11.05 -8.39
N LYS A 121 -28.02 11.18 -7.71
CA LYS A 121 -28.13 10.90 -6.26
C LYS A 121 -28.24 9.42 -5.92
N ASN A 122 -28.27 8.55 -6.92
CA ASN A 122 -28.43 7.12 -6.70
C ASN A 122 -27.16 6.52 -6.10
N LEU A 123 -27.35 5.60 -5.16
CA LEU A 123 -26.27 4.77 -4.67
C LEU A 123 -25.93 3.70 -5.70
N VAL A 124 -24.65 3.47 -5.93
CA VAL A 124 -24.15 2.45 -6.85
C VAL A 124 -23.53 1.30 -6.05
N PRO A 125 -23.84 0.03 -6.36
CA PRO A 125 -23.13 -1.10 -5.75
C PRO A 125 -21.64 -1.04 -6.11
N LEU A 126 -20.77 -1.31 -5.14
CA LEU A 126 -19.30 -1.34 -5.35
C LEU A 126 -18.72 -2.70 -4.99
N ASP A 127 -17.64 -3.10 -5.66
CA ASP A 127 -16.90 -4.34 -5.38
C ASP A 127 -15.64 -4.14 -4.53
N GLY A 128 -15.15 -2.91 -4.45
CA GLY A 128 -14.02 -2.46 -3.63
C GLY A 128 -14.28 -1.03 -3.13
N VAL A 129 -13.62 -0.65 -2.04
CA VAL A 129 -13.70 0.70 -1.47
C VAL A 129 -12.29 1.19 -1.14
N GLY A 130 -12.08 2.50 -1.10
CA GLY A 130 -10.86 3.11 -0.59
C GLY A 130 -10.95 3.51 0.88
N GLY A 131 -9.81 3.83 1.50
CA GLY A 131 -9.71 4.20 2.91
C GLY A 131 -9.94 5.68 3.24
N THR A 132 -9.81 6.57 2.25
CA THR A 132 -9.82 8.03 2.47
C THR A 132 -11.10 8.54 3.13
N PHE A 133 -12.26 8.10 2.65
CA PHE A 133 -13.55 8.49 3.20
C PHE A 133 -14.59 7.38 2.97
N THR A 134 -14.70 6.47 3.94
CA THR A 134 -15.64 5.34 3.89
C THR A 134 -16.43 5.25 5.19
N LEU A 135 -17.76 5.27 5.08
CA LEU A 135 -18.65 5.13 6.22
C LEU A 135 -19.08 3.67 6.41
N VAL A 136 -18.73 3.10 7.55
CA VAL A 136 -19.10 1.71 7.91
C VAL A 136 -20.05 1.72 9.10
N LYS A 137 -21.19 1.04 8.98
CA LYS A 137 -22.12 0.87 10.10
C LYS A 137 -21.45 0.03 11.19
N ALA A 138 -21.55 0.46 12.45
CA ALA A 138 -20.95 -0.27 13.57
C ALA A 138 -21.41 -1.74 13.70
N SER A 139 -22.60 -2.09 13.19
CA SER A 139 -23.08 -3.48 13.14
C SER A 139 -22.24 -4.37 12.23
N VAL A 140 -21.65 -3.83 11.17
CA VAL A 140 -20.77 -4.56 10.23
C VAL A 140 -19.48 -4.95 10.95
N HIS A 141 -18.84 -4.02 11.67
CA HIS A 141 -17.68 -4.34 12.50
C HIS A 141 -18.01 -5.29 13.66
N ARG A 142 -19.16 -5.12 14.31
CA ARG A 142 -19.61 -6.07 15.36
C ARG A 142 -19.92 -7.47 14.84
N ALA A 143 -20.18 -7.62 13.54
CA ALA A 143 -20.31 -8.92 12.89
C ALA A 143 -18.94 -9.55 12.55
N GLY A 144 -17.82 -8.90 12.89
CA GLY A 144 -16.46 -9.40 12.69
C GLY A 144 -15.77 -8.90 11.42
N VAL A 145 -16.50 -8.19 10.55
CA VAL A 145 -15.94 -7.62 9.32
C VAL A 145 -14.99 -6.46 9.66
N ASN A 146 -13.73 -6.55 9.26
CA ASN A 146 -12.71 -5.52 9.52
C ASN A 146 -11.84 -5.29 8.28
N PHE A 147 -10.71 -4.60 8.45
CA PHE A 147 -9.70 -4.43 7.41
C PHE A 147 -8.72 -5.62 7.49
N PRO A 148 -8.86 -6.64 6.63
CA PRO A 148 -8.07 -7.86 6.76
C PRO A 148 -6.64 -7.61 6.30
N SER A 149 -5.68 -8.05 7.12
CA SER A 149 -4.27 -8.15 6.75
C SER A 149 -3.93 -9.44 5.99
N ILE A 150 -4.93 -10.28 5.74
CA ILE A 150 -4.87 -11.42 4.82
C ILE A 150 -5.78 -11.18 3.61
N PRO A 151 -5.47 -11.79 2.45
CA PRO A 151 -6.37 -11.73 1.31
C PRO A 151 -7.74 -12.32 1.61
N VAL A 152 -8.79 -11.56 1.33
CA VAL A 152 -10.18 -11.99 1.24
C VAL A 152 -10.60 -11.85 -0.22
N ASP A 153 -10.89 -12.99 -0.86
CA ASP A 153 -11.25 -13.03 -2.29
C ASP A 153 -10.23 -12.29 -3.18
N HIS A 154 -8.95 -12.49 -2.88
CA HIS A 154 -7.79 -11.87 -3.54
C HIS A 154 -7.56 -10.38 -3.24
N GLU A 155 -8.37 -9.76 -2.39
CA GLU A 155 -8.23 -8.37 -1.99
C GLU A 155 -7.77 -8.23 -0.53
N ILE A 156 -7.03 -7.18 -0.20
CA ILE A 156 -6.55 -6.89 1.16
C ILE A 156 -7.04 -5.52 1.63
N GLU A 157 -6.89 -5.23 2.93
CA GLU A 157 -7.13 -3.89 3.48
C GLU A 157 -8.56 -3.38 3.16
N THR A 158 -8.72 -2.20 2.55
CA THR A 158 -10.02 -1.58 2.27
C THR A 158 -10.81 -2.31 1.19
N GLU A 159 -10.15 -2.86 0.17
CA GLU A 159 -10.81 -3.71 -0.83
C GLU A 159 -11.24 -5.05 -0.22
N GLY A 160 -10.40 -5.63 0.65
CA GLY A 160 -10.72 -6.82 1.44
C GLY A 160 -11.91 -6.63 2.39
N LEU A 161 -12.04 -5.44 3.01
CA LEU A 161 -13.20 -5.05 3.81
C LEU A 161 -14.50 -5.14 2.99
N ALA A 162 -14.51 -4.62 1.75
CA ALA A 162 -15.67 -4.66 0.88
C ALA A 162 -16.07 -6.09 0.50
N LYS A 163 -15.09 -6.93 0.14
CA LYS A 163 -15.33 -8.34 -0.17
C LYS A 163 -15.89 -9.09 1.02
N TRP A 164 -15.29 -8.91 2.19
CA TRP A 164 -15.76 -9.56 3.42
C TRP A 164 -17.17 -9.09 3.80
N ALA A 165 -17.46 -7.79 3.73
CA ALA A 165 -18.80 -7.25 3.98
C ALA A 165 -19.85 -7.90 3.08
N LYS A 166 -19.57 -8.04 1.78
CA LYS A 166 -20.47 -8.72 0.83
C LYS A 166 -20.67 -10.20 1.17
N ARG A 167 -19.60 -10.90 1.57
CA ARG A 167 -19.67 -12.32 1.96
C ARG A 167 -20.57 -12.55 3.19
N GLU A 168 -20.55 -11.62 4.14
CA GLU A 168 -21.44 -11.64 5.32
C GLU A 168 -22.87 -11.13 5.01
N GLY A 169 -23.19 -10.85 3.74
CA GLY A 169 -24.52 -10.44 3.30
C GLY A 169 -24.82 -8.95 3.48
N PHE A 170 -23.81 -8.13 3.79
CA PHE A 170 -23.96 -6.68 3.81
C PHE A 170 -23.85 -6.10 2.40
N GLY A 171 -24.54 -4.98 2.17
CA GLY A 171 -24.38 -4.20 0.95
C GLY A 171 -23.20 -3.23 1.05
N VAL A 172 -22.48 -3.05 -0.06
CA VAL A 172 -21.40 -2.08 -0.21
C VAL A 172 -21.78 -1.14 -1.35
N PHE A 173 -21.80 0.16 -1.07
CA PHE A 173 -22.33 1.16 -1.99
C PHE A 173 -21.47 2.43 -2.01
N GLY A 174 -21.45 3.07 -3.17
CA GLY A 174 -20.87 4.37 -3.43
C GLY A 174 -21.92 5.43 -3.69
N ALA A 175 -21.61 6.67 -3.38
CA ALA A 175 -22.41 7.84 -3.73
C ALA A 175 -21.59 8.75 -4.66
N PRO A 176 -21.68 8.59 -6.00
CA PRO A 176 -20.84 9.33 -6.94
C PRO A 176 -20.96 10.85 -6.75
N HIS A 177 -22.19 11.36 -6.56
CA HIS A 177 -22.43 12.78 -6.30
C HIS A 177 -21.79 13.37 -5.03
N LEU A 178 -21.30 12.54 -4.11
CA LEU A 178 -20.64 13.00 -2.89
C LEU A 178 -19.13 13.10 -3.13
N VAL A 179 -18.68 14.29 -3.54
CA VAL A 179 -17.26 14.57 -3.75
C VAL A 179 -16.62 15.10 -2.47
N VAL A 180 -15.66 14.35 -1.94
CA VAL A 180 -14.83 14.76 -0.78
C VAL A 180 -13.43 15.08 -1.29
N ARG A 181 -12.91 16.26 -0.94
CA ARG A 181 -11.53 16.66 -1.25
C ARG A 181 -10.67 16.41 -0.02
N HIS A 182 -9.61 15.62 -0.18
CA HIS A 182 -8.57 15.44 0.83
C HIS A 182 -7.31 16.18 0.39
N ALA A 183 -6.50 16.61 1.37
CA ALA A 183 -5.21 17.25 1.14
C ALA A 183 -4.14 16.23 0.73
#